data_AF-A0A0Z8LIK1-F1
#
_entry.id   AF-A0A0Z8LIK1-F1
#
_cell.length_a   1.000
_cell.length_b   1.000
_cell.length_c   1.000
_cell.angle_alpha   90.00
_cell.angle_beta   90.00
_cell.angle_gamma   90.00
#
_symmetry.space_group_name_H-M   'P 1'
#
loop_
_entity.id
_entity.type
_entity.pdbx_description
1 polymer ?
#
loop_
_entity_poly.entity_id
_entity_poly.type
_entity_poly.pdbx_seq_one_letter_code
_entity_poly.pdbx_strand_id
1 'polypeptide(L)'
;MKATCKEFYSHLSAVYQLPEDAITSVLREKVFETAKELEQADNLYLLADRLGRYVTAELTALTCHAPKELVQLSLYIQQLQNHYRIASFIPGKVE
;
A
#
# COMPACT_ATOMS: atom_id res chain seq x y z
N MET A 1 -9.90 6.13 11.11
CA MET A 1 -9.55 6.47 9.72
C MET A 1 -10.37 5.52 8.86
N LYS A 2 -11.27 6.04 8.01
CA LYS A 2 -12.07 5.18 7.15
C LYS A 2 -11.30 4.99 5.85
N ALA A 3 -10.51 3.92 5.77
CA ALA A 3 -9.76 3.59 4.56
C ALA A 3 -10.74 3.35 3.41
N THR A 4 -10.52 4.01 2.27
CA THR A 4 -11.37 3.81 1.08
C THR A 4 -10.57 3.18 -0.04
N CYS A 5 -11.22 2.32 -0.84
CA CYS A 5 -10.60 1.77 -2.06
C CYS A 5 -10.11 2.89 -2.99
N LYS A 6 -10.81 4.03 -3.04
CA LYS A 6 -10.39 5.20 -3.84
C LYS A 6 -9.06 5.79 -3.37
N GLU A 7 -8.87 5.94 -2.07
CA GLU A 7 -7.63 6.47 -1.50
C GLU A 7 -6.47 5.50 -1.74
N PHE A 8 -6.68 4.20 -1.51
CA PHE A 8 -5.65 3.20 -1.77
C PHE A 8 -5.29 3.16 -3.27
N TYR A 9 -6.29 3.17 -4.15
CA TYR A 9 -6.06 3.22 -5.60
C TYR A 9 -5.26 4.45 -6.03
N SER A 10 -5.51 5.62 -5.41
CA SER A 10 -4.73 6.82 -5.68
C SER A 10 -3.25 6.65 -5.36
N HIS A 11 -2.91 6.00 -4.23
CA HIS A 11 -1.52 5.70 -3.89
C HIS A 11 -0.88 4.69 -4.85
N LEU A 12 -1.62 3.64 -5.23
CA LEU A 12 -1.16 2.65 -6.20
C LEU A 12 -0.88 3.29 -7.57
N SER A 13 -1.81 4.11 -8.06
CA SER A 13 -1.67 4.83 -9.33
C SER A 13 -0.44 5.75 -9.33
N ALA A 14 -0.18 6.47 -8.24
CA ALA A 14 0.97 7.36 -8.14
C ALA A 14 2.30 6.59 -8.25
N VAL A 15 2.41 5.45 -7.57
CA VAL A 15 3.61 4.59 -7.65
C VAL A 15 3.74 3.94 -9.03
N TYR A 16 2.64 3.48 -9.64
CA TYR A 16 2.67 2.86 -10.97
C TYR A 16 3.08 3.84 -12.08
N GLN A 17 2.83 5.14 -11.91
CA GLN A 17 3.17 6.18 -12.88
C GLN A 17 4.61 6.70 -12.76
N LEU A 18 5.38 6.21 -11.78
CA LEU A 18 6.80 6.56 -11.64
C LEU A 18 7.60 6.15 -12.89
N PRO A 19 8.71 6.86 -13.20
CA PRO A 19 9.64 6.48 -14.26
C PRO A 19 10.02 5.00 -14.19
N GLU A 20 10.32 4.38 -15.34
CA GLU A 20 10.52 2.93 -15.46
C GLU A 20 11.62 2.39 -14.55
N ASP A 21 12.67 3.19 -14.33
CA ASP A 21 13.85 2.92 -13.51
C ASP A 21 13.73 3.35 -12.04
N ALA A 22 12.62 4.00 -11.65
CA ALA A 22 12.43 4.51 -10.29
C ALA A 22 12.08 3.41 -9.26
N ILE A 23 11.53 2.29 -9.73
CA ILE A 23 11.19 1.11 -8.93
C ILE A 23 11.41 -0.16 -9.77
N THR A 24 11.60 -1.30 -9.10
CA THR A 24 11.72 -2.60 -9.78
C THR A 24 10.45 -2.95 -10.56
N SER A 25 10.64 -3.69 -11.66
CA SER A 25 9.53 -4.26 -12.45
C SER A 25 8.64 -5.16 -11.60
N VAL A 26 9.23 -5.89 -10.65
CA VAL A 26 8.51 -6.74 -9.69
C VAL A 26 7.55 -5.90 -8.83
N LEU A 27 8.03 -4.79 -8.24
CA LEU A 27 7.15 -3.93 -7.47
C LEU A 27 6.04 -3.34 -8.35
N ARG A 28 6.37 -2.90 -9.56
CA ARG A 28 5.38 -2.33 -10.50
C ARG A 28 4.27 -3.31 -10.85
N GLU A 29 4.63 -4.58 -11.11
CA GLU A 29 3.67 -5.66 -11.33
C GLU A 29 2.78 -5.87 -10.11
N LYS A 30 3.36 -5.94 -8.90
CA LYS A 30 2.58 -6.13 -7.66
C LYS A 30 1.65 -4.97 -7.36
N VAL A 31 2.03 -3.74 -7.68
CA VAL A 31 1.17 -2.55 -7.57
C VAL A 31 -0.03 -2.67 -8.53
N PHE A 32 0.21 -3.09 -9.77
CA PHE A 32 -0.85 -3.28 -10.76
C PHE A 32 -1.82 -4.41 -10.38
N GLU A 33 -1.29 -5.57 -9.96
CA GLU A 33 -2.11 -6.68 -9.46
C GLU A 33 -2.95 -6.27 -8.27
N THR A 34 -2.35 -5.57 -7.30
CA THR A 34 -3.07 -5.06 -6.12
C THR A 34 -4.20 -4.11 -6.53
N ALA A 35 -3.96 -3.24 -7.52
CA ALA A 35 -5.00 -2.34 -8.02
C ALA A 35 -6.17 -3.07 -8.68
N LYS A 36 -5.90 -4.15 -9.43
CA LYS A 36 -6.96 -5.01 -10.00
C LYS A 36 -7.75 -5.74 -8.92
N GLU A 37 -7.06 -6.31 -7.92
CA GLU A 37 -7.72 -7.01 -6.82
C GLU A 37 -8.55 -6.05 -5.96
N LEU A 38 -8.13 -4.79 -5.83
CA LEU A 38 -8.80 -3.78 -5.01
C LEU A 38 -10.25 -3.49 -5.47
N GLU A 39 -10.54 -3.62 -6.76
CA GLU A 39 -11.91 -3.45 -7.30
C GLU A 39 -12.86 -4.58 -6.86
N GLN A 40 -12.31 -5.73 -6.46
CA GLN A 40 -13.05 -6.96 -6.18
C GLN A 40 -12.91 -7.41 -4.73
N ALA A 41 -12.07 -6.74 -3.93
CA ALA A 41 -11.68 -7.24 -2.62
C ALA A 41 -12.65 -6.86 -1.51
N ASP A 42 -13.09 -7.87 -0.76
CA ASP A 42 -13.84 -7.71 0.49
C ASP A 42 -12.95 -7.23 1.66
N ASN A 43 -11.62 -7.41 1.55
CA ASN A 43 -10.69 -7.09 2.64
C ASN A 43 -9.45 -6.34 2.16
N LEU A 44 -9.56 -5.01 2.19
CA LEU A 44 -8.48 -4.07 1.85
C LEU A 44 -7.23 -4.26 2.73
N TYR A 45 -7.38 -4.61 4.01
CA TYR A 45 -6.25 -4.77 4.93
C TYR A 45 -5.32 -5.92 4.53
N LEU A 46 -5.90 -7.02 4.03
CA LEU A 46 -5.12 -8.16 3.58
C LEU A 46 -4.30 -7.83 2.32
N LEU A 47 -4.90 -7.07 1.39
CA LEU A 47 -4.19 -6.58 0.21
C LEU A 47 -3.04 -5.65 0.59
N ALA A 48 -3.30 -4.71 1.50
CA ALA A 48 -2.29 -3.78 2.00
C ALA A 48 -1.12 -4.52 2.68
N ASP A 49 -1.38 -5.56 3.48
CA ASP A 49 -0.31 -6.35 4.12
C ASP A 49 0.57 -7.09 3.10
N ARG A 50 -0.05 -7.71 2.09
CA ARG A 50 0.67 -8.42 1.02
C ARG A 50 1.56 -7.47 0.24
N LEU A 51 1.02 -6.32 -0.19
CA LEU A 51 1.77 -5.32 -0.92
C LEU A 51 2.88 -4.69 -0.05
N GLY A 52 2.62 -4.48 1.24
CA GLY A 52 3.55 -3.86 2.18
C GLY A 52 4.91 -4.55 2.26
N ARG A 53 4.98 -5.87 2.06
CA ARG A 53 6.23 -6.62 2.02
C ARG A 53 7.13 -6.21 0.86
N TYR A 54 6.55 -6.05 -0.33
CA TYR A 54 7.27 -5.61 -1.53
C TYR A 54 7.69 -4.14 -1.42
N VAL A 55 6.79 -3.28 -0.95
CA VAL A 55 7.07 -1.85 -0.74
C VAL A 55 8.20 -1.66 0.27
N THR A 56 8.21 -2.41 1.37
CA THR A 56 9.25 -2.33 2.39
C THR A 56 10.60 -2.81 1.87
N ALA A 57 10.62 -3.91 1.10
CA ALA A 57 11.84 -4.42 0.48
C ALA A 57 12.43 -3.38 -0.49
N GLU A 58 11.58 -2.79 -1.34
CA GLU A 58 12.00 -1.75 -2.30
C GLU A 58 12.55 -0.51 -1.58
N LEU A 59 11.84 -0.02 -0.55
CA LEU A 59 12.30 1.12 0.25
C LEU A 59 13.65 0.85 0.93
N THR A 60 13.85 -0.36 1.41
CA THR A 60 15.11 -0.77 2.04
C THR A 60 16.26 -0.76 1.03
N ALA A 61 16.00 -1.19 -0.21
CA ALA A 61 17.01 -1.17 -1.28
C ALA A 61 17.34 0.25 -1.76
N LEU A 62 16.32 1.13 -1.88
CA LEU A 62 16.50 2.49 -2.37
C LEU A 62 17.03 3.46 -1.31
N THR A 63 16.83 3.18 -0.03
CA THR A 63 17.27 4.02 1.11
C THR A 63 16.80 5.48 0.95
N CYS A 64 17.72 6.45 0.86
CA CYS A 64 17.42 7.87 0.69
C CYS A 64 17.02 8.26 -0.75
N HIS A 65 17.17 7.36 -1.72
CA HIS A 65 16.80 7.59 -3.11
C HIS A 65 15.36 7.17 -3.43
N ALA A 66 14.60 6.72 -2.42
CA ALA A 66 13.22 6.30 -2.60
C ALA A 66 12.33 7.46 -3.11
N PRO A 67 11.56 7.24 -4.19
CA PRO A 67 10.58 8.21 -4.66
C PRO A 67 9.55 8.56 -3.57
N LYS A 68 9.12 9.82 -3.54
CA LYS A 68 8.16 10.32 -2.56
C LYS A 68 6.87 9.49 -2.57
N GLU A 69 6.40 9.12 -3.75
CA GLU A 69 5.19 8.34 -3.99
C GLU A 69 5.29 6.97 -3.32
N LEU A 70 6.45 6.32 -3.38
CA LEU A 70 6.71 5.04 -2.73
C LEU A 70 6.71 5.17 -1.20
N VAL A 71 7.33 6.23 -0.67
CA VAL A 71 7.30 6.55 0.76
C VAL A 71 5.86 6.79 1.23
N GLN A 72 5.07 7.54 0.46
CA GLN A 72 3.67 7.83 0.77
C GLN A 72 2.82 6.56 0.78
N LEU A 73 3.00 5.66 -0.19
CA LEU A 73 2.33 4.36 -0.21
C LEU A 73 2.68 3.52 1.03
N SER A 74 3.96 3.49 1.43
CA SER A 74 4.37 2.77 2.63
C SER A 74 3.75 3.33 3.91
N LEU A 75 3.69 4.65 4.03
CA LEU A 75 3.05 5.32 5.17
C LEU A 75 1.56 4.98 5.23
N TYR A 76 0.87 5.00 4.09
CA TYR A 76 -0.53 4.63 3.99
C TYR A 76 -0.76 3.18 4.43
N ILE A 77 0.03 2.23 3.91
CA ILE A 77 -0.04 0.81 4.30
C ILE A 77 0.17 0.63 5.81
N GLN A 78 1.14 1.34 6.38
CA GLN A 78 1.42 1.26 7.82
C GLN A 78 0.26 1.82 8.66
N GLN A 79 -0.38 2.91 8.21
CA GLN A 79 -1.58 3.44 8.86
C GLN A 79 -2.75 2.44 8.82
N LEU A 80 -2.94 1.73 7.70
CA LEU A 80 -3.94 0.68 7.58
C LEU A 80 -3.68 -0.48 8.55
N GLN A 81 -2.44 -0.96 8.60
CA GLN A 81 -2.05 -2.04 9.51
C GLN A 81 -2.24 -1.64 10.98
N ASN A 82 -1.85 -0.41 11.34
CA ASN A 82 -2.03 0.11 12.70
C ASN A 82 -3.51 0.25 13.05
N HIS A 83 -4.33 0.75 12.12
CA HIS A 83 -5.76 0.87 12.33
C HIS A 83 -6.43 -0.48 12.54
N TYR A 84 -6.11 -1.48 11.70
CA TYR A 84 -6.60 -2.85 11.85
C TYR A 84 -6.20 -3.44 13.21
N ARG A 85 -4.93 -3.29 13.62
CA ARG A 85 -4.46 -3.77 14.93
C ARG A 85 -5.27 -3.13 16.06
N ILE A 86 -5.40 -1.81 16.09
CA ILE A 86 -6.17 -1.11 17.13
C ILE A 86 -7.63 -1.57 17.16
N ALA A 87 -8.27 -1.69 16.00
CA ALA A 87 -9.64 -2.17 15.89
C ALA A 87 -9.80 -3.63 16.37
N SER A 88 -8.79 -4.47 16.14
CA SER A 88 -8.79 -5.86 16.62
C SER A 88 -8.57 -5.98 18.14
N PHE A 89 -7.84 -5.04 18.75
CA PHE A 89 -7.58 -5.00 20.19
C PHE A 89 -8.72 -4.40 21.02
N ILE A 90 -9.55 -3.53 20.43
CA ILE A 90 -10.67 -2.88 21.11
C ILE A 90 -11.97 -3.26 20.39
N PRO A 91 -12.69 -4.31 20.84
CA PRO A 91 -13.97 -4.66 20.25
C PRO A 91 -14.99 -3.53 20.46
N GLY A 92 -15.52 -2.97 19.36
CA GLY A 92 -16.57 -1.93 19.38
C GLY A 92 -16.25 -0.59 18.69
N LYS A 93 -15.09 -0.43 18.05
CA LYS A 93 -14.73 0.81 17.29
C LYS A 93 -14.49 0.55 15.80
N VAL A 94 -15.46 -0.04 15.11
CA VAL A 94 -15.48 -0.07 13.64
C VAL A 94 -16.71 0.70 13.18
N GLU A 95 -16.52 1.97 12.82
CA GLU A 95 -17.51 2.84 12.14
C GLU A 95 -17.02 3.21 10.71
#